data_AF-A0A7W3A910-F1
#
_entry.id   AF-A0A7W3A910-F1
#
_cell.length_a   1.000
_cell.length_b   1.000
_cell.length_c   1.000
_cell.angle_alpha   90.00
_cell.angle_beta   90.00
_cell.angle_gamma   90.00
#
_symmetry.space_group_name_H-M   'P 1'
#
loop_
_entity.id
_entity.type
_entity.pdbx_description
1 polymer ?
#
loop_
_entity_poly.entity_id
_entity_poly.type
_entity_poly.pdbx_seq_one_letter_code
_entity_poly.pdbx_strand_id
1 'polypeptide(L)'
;MNDIINNIRNELEITLQELDSKIPSTQALNIAHNNWSFPGVSKQELINQTQELIDIIDANKECEIDESYTELLTDYLPRLQKLNALTIPNIWSNGNQAIPAFQITINYLSKSLTTALNKNHSAAMRDLLKKVRTLEARIKDLEPK
;
A
#
# COMPACT_ATOMS: atom_id res chain seq x y z
N MET A 1 8.96 -11.28 8.70
CA MET A 1 8.60 -10.22 7.74
C MET A 1 9.85 -9.88 6.95
N ASN A 2 9.76 -9.78 5.63
CA ASN A 2 10.90 -9.47 4.75
C ASN A 2 11.42 -8.05 5.04
N ASP A 3 12.75 -7.88 5.11
CA ASP A 3 13.40 -6.61 5.43
C ASP A 3 13.00 -5.46 4.49
N ILE A 4 12.79 -5.75 3.20
CA ILE A 4 12.37 -4.75 2.22
C ILE A 4 10.98 -4.20 2.53
N ILE A 5 10.04 -5.08 2.91
CA ILE A 5 8.67 -4.67 3.27
C ILE A 5 8.66 -3.89 4.58
N ASN A 6 9.46 -4.30 5.56
CA ASN A 6 9.64 -3.52 6.79
C ASN A 6 10.15 -2.11 6.48
N ASN A 7 11.15 -1.99 5.59
CA ASN A 7 11.69 -0.69 5.21
C ASN A 7 10.67 0.18 4.48
N ILE A 8 9.89 -0.41 3.55
CA ILE A 8 8.78 0.30 2.87
C ILE A 8 7.74 0.77 3.88
N ARG A 9 7.34 -0.11 4.82
CA ARG A 9 6.38 0.23 5.88
C ARG A 9 6.85 1.41 6.72
N ASN A 10 8.13 1.41 7.13
CA ASN A 10 8.71 2.49 7.90
C ASN A 10 8.73 3.82 7.11
N GLU A 11 9.06 3.78 5.81
CA GLU A 11 8.97 4.99 4.96
C GLU A 11 7.54 5.48 4.78
N LEU A 12 6.54 4.59 4.74
CA LEU A 12 5.13 4.98 4.70
C LEU A 12 4.67 5.62 6.03
N GLU A 13 5.19 5.18 7.17
CA GLU A 13 4.95 5.87 8.46
C GLU A 13 5.55 7.28 8.45
N ILE A 14 6.72 7.46 7.86
CA ILE A 14 7.31 8.80 7.64
C ILE A 14 6.41 9.62 6.70
N THR A 15 5.88 9.02 5.63
CA THR A 15 4.91 9.67 4.73
C THR A 15 3.70 10.19 5.50
N LEU A 16 3.13 9.42 6.44
CA LEU A 16 2.02 9.89 7.27
C LEU A 16 2.39 11.12 8.11
N GLN A 17 3.57 11.10 8.75
CA GLN A 17 4.05 12.22 9.57
C GLN A 17 4.33 13.48 8.73
N GLU A 18 4.92 13.31 7.55
CA GLU A 18 5.17 14.41 6.62
C GLU A 18 3.85 15.00 6.08
N LEU A 19 2.88 14.17 5.70
CA LEU A 19 1.56 14.66 5.28
C LEU A 19 0.89 15.47 6.38
N ASP A 20 0.92 14.97 7.62
CA ASP A 20 0.28 15.66 8.74
C ASP A 20 0.96 17.00 9.07
N SER A 21 2.30 17.03 9.03
CA SER A 21 3.10 18.20 9.41
C SER A 21 3.22 19.28 8.33
N LYS A 22 3.24 18.91 7.03
CA LYS A 22 3.47 19.85 5.93
C LYS A 22 2.20 20.46 5.35
N ILE A 23 1.04 19.83 5.55
CA ILE A 23 -0.22 20.33 5.04
C ILE A 23 -1.00 20.96 6.21
N PRO A 24 -1.11 22.31 6.29
CA PRO A 24 -1.65 22.99 7.46
C PRO A 24 -3.17 22.93 7.57
N SER A 25 -3.89 22.66 6.48
CA SER A 25 -5.36 22.65 6.43
C SER A 25 -5.92 21.23 6.34
N THR A 26 -7.08 21.03 6.96
CA THR A 26 -7.90 19.82 6.83
C THR A 26 -8.89 19.91 5.66
N GLN A 27 -9.13 21.11 5.12
CA GLN A 27 -9.98 21.30 3.95
C GLN A 27 -9.30 20.76 2.68
N ALA A 28 -10.10 20.47 1.65
CA ALA A 28 -9.56 20.17 0.32
C ALA A 28 -8.73 21.35 -0.22
N LEU A 29 -7.63 21.05 -0.90
CA LEU A 29 -6.67 22.06 -1.38
C LEU A 29 -7.33 23.13 -2.27
N ASN A 30 -8.21 22.75 -3.19
CA ASN A 30 -8.91 23.71 -4.04
C ASN A 30 -9.78 24.71 -3.26
N ILE A 31 -10.42 24.26 -2.18
CA ILE A 31 -11.25 25.08 -1.30
C ILE A 31 -10.36 25.95 -0.41
N ALA A 32 -9.36 25.36 0.23
CA ALA A 32 -8.44 26.06 1.13
C ALA A 32 -7.70 27.21 0.42
N HIS A 33 -7.36 27.02 -0.85
CA HIS A 33 -6.68 28.03 -1.66
C HIS A 33 -7.61 28.90 -2.52
N ASN A 34 -8.92 28.60 -2.54
CA ASN A 34 -9.88 29.18 -3.50
C ASN A 34 -9.32 29.15 -4.95
N ASN A 35 -8.79 27.99 -5.36
CA ASN A 35 -8.08 27.82 -6.63
C ASN A 35 -8.65 26.63 -7.41
N TRP A 36 -9.31 26.90 -8.54
CA TRP A 36 -9.95 25.88 -9.39
C TRP A 36 -8.97 24.86 -9.97
N SER A 37 -7.70 25.23 -10.12
CA SER A 37 -6.69 24.36 -10.73
C SER A 37 -6.12 23.36 -9.71
N PHE A 38 -6.23 23.67 -8.42
CA PHE A 38 -5.78 22.78 -7.34
C PHE A 38 -6.69 21.56 -7.27
N PRO A 39 -6.14 20.36 -7.00
CA PRO A 39 -6.96 19.18 -6.80
C PRO A 39 -7.91 19.33 -5.60
N GLY A 40 -9.11 18.77 -5.74
CA GLY A 40 -10.11 18.73 -4.67
C GLY A 40 -9.86 17.64 -3.63
N VAL A 41 -8.60 17.50 -3.19
CA VAL A 41 -8.16 16.46 -2.26
C VAL A 41 -7.74 17.10 -0.95
N SER A 42 -8.15 16.50 0.16
CA SER A 42 -7.83 16.91 1.52
C SER A 42 -6.63 16.14 2.09
N LYS A 43 -6.01 16.72 3.13
CA LYS A 43 -4.95 16.06 3.89
C LYS A 43 -5.37 14.67 4.39
N GLN A 44 -6.60 14.56 4.90
CA GLN A 44 -7.10 13.31 5.48
C GLN A 44 -7.23 12.20 4.43
N GLU A 45 -7.64 12.53 3.20
CA GLU A 45 -7.74 11.54 2.13
C GLU A 45 -6.36 11.00 1.74
N LEU A 46 -5.32 11.84 1.70
CA LEU A 46 -3.95 11.41 1.45
C LEU A 46 -3.42 10.51 2.59
N ILE A 47 -3.69 10.91 3.84
CA ILE A 47 -3.34 10.11 5.03
C ILE A 47 -4.02 8.74 4.98
N ASN A 48 -5.32 8.70 4.71
CA ASN A 48 -6.08 7.46 4.60
C ASN A 48 -5.51 6.57 3.49
N GLN A 49 -5.22 7.15 2.32
CA GLN A 49 -4.62 6.40 1.21
C GLN A 49 -3.28 5.78 1.60
N THR A 50 -2.40 6.50 2.30
CA THR A 50 -1.13 5.95 2.78
C THR A 50 -1.35 4.89 3.87
N GLN A 51 -2.30 5.11 4.78
CA GLN A 51 -2.62 4.15 5.84
C GLN A 51 -3.13 2.82 5.26
N GLU A 52 -3.96 2.86 4.22
CA GLU A 52 -4.42 1.65 3.52
C GLU A 52 -3.27 0.78 3.02
N LEU A 53 -2.15 1.38 2.58
CA LEU A 53 -0.97 0.60 2.16
C LEU A 53 -0.26 -0.05 3.35
N ILE A 54 -0.16 0.66 4.48
CA ILE A 54 0.40 0.10 5.71
C ILE A 54 -0.47 -1.06 6.19
N ASP A 55 -1.80 -0.90 6.15
CA ASP A 55 -2.75 -1.94 6.53
C ASP A 55 -2.63 -3.18 5.62
N ILE A 56 -2.43 -2.99 4.31
CA ILE A 56 -2.14 -4.09 3.37
C ILE A 56 -0.87 -4.83 3.77
N ILE A 57 0.20 -4.11 4.14
CA ILE A 57 1.45 -4.73 4.59
C ILE A 57 1.22 -5.50 5.90
N ASP A 58 0.58 -4.88 6.88
CA ASP A 58 0.36 -5.45 8.20
C ASP A 58 -0.56 -6.68 8.17
N ALA A 59 -1.59 -6.66 7.32
CA ALA A 59 -2.46 -7.81 7.07
C ALA A 59 -1.73 -8.99 6.43
N ASN A 60 -0.59 -8.75 5.76
CA ASN A 60 0.17 -9.77 5.03
C ASN A 60 1.59 -9.99 5.61
N LYS A 61 1.84 -9.58 6.86
CA LYS A 61 3.16 -9.67 7.54
C LYS A 61 3.81 -11.07 7.55
N GLU A 62 2.98 -12.11 7.51
CA GLU A 62 3.36 -13.53 7.53
C GLU A 62 3.48 -14.14 6.13
N CYS A 63 3.04 -13.43 5.09
CA CYS A 63 3.17 -13.90 3.72
C CYS A 63 4.62 -13.76 3.25
N GLU A 64 5.11 -14.79 2.56
CA GLU A 64 6.32 -14.64 1.75
C GLU A 64 6.06 -13.66 0.60
N ILE A 65 7.10 -13.18 -0.04
CA ILE A 65 6.99 -12.28 -1.18
C ILE A 65 7.39 -13.08 -2.41
N ASP A 66 6.69 -12.85 -3.52
CA ASP A 66 7.19 -13.33 -4.81
C ASP A 66 8.56 -12.69 -5.10
N GLU A 67 9.61 -13.50 -5.11
CA GLU A 67 10.99 -13.05 -5.31
C GLU A 67 11.18 -12.24 -6.59
N SER A 68 10.35 -12.46 -7.61
CA SER A 68 10.37 -11.68 -8.87
C SER A 68 10.03 -10.20 -8.69
N TYR A 69 9.44 -9.81 -7.55
CA TYR A 69 9.12 -8.43 -7.20
C TYR A 69 10.16 -7.78 -6.28
N THR A 70 11.16 -8.53 -5.81
CA THR A 70 12.17 -8.04 -4.85
C THR A 70 12.89 -6.79 -5.35
N GLU A 71 13.36 -6.82 -6.61
CA GLU A 71 14.07 -5.68 -7.21
C GLU A 71 13.18 -4.45 -7.34
N LEU A 72 11.95 -4.65 -7.83
CA LEU A 72 10.97 -3.57 -7.96
C LEU A 72 10.61 -2.94 -6.61
N LEU A 73 10.38 -3.76 -5.58
CA LEU A 73 10.07 -3.29 -4.22
C LEU A 73 11.26 -2.57 -3.59
N THR A 74 12.48 -3.07 -3.81
CA THR A 74 13.70 -2.38 -3.34
C THR A 74 13.81 -0.98 -3.93
N ASP A 75 13.50 -0.81 -5.22
CA ASP A 75 13.53 0.49 -5.87
C ASP A 75 12.44 1.46 -5.40
N TYR A 76 11.38 0.99 -4.71
CA TYR A 76 10.39 1.89 -4.10
C TYR A 76 10.93 2.65 -2.89
N LEU A 77 11.96 2.14 -2.21
CA LEU A 77 12.53 2.83 -1.05
C LEU A 77 13.06 4.23 -1.39
N PRO A 78 13.98 4.42 -2.37
CA PRO A 78 14.41 5.77 -2.75
C PRO A 78 13.31 6.62 -3.37
N ARG A 79 12.26 6.01 -3.95
CA ARG A 79 11.09 6.73 -4.48
C ARG A 79 10.25 7.33 -3.35
N LEU A 80 9.98 6.55 -2.29
CA LEU A 80 9.28 7.04 -1.10
C LEU A 80 10.09 8.12 -0.39
N GLN A 81 11.40 7.95 -0.26
CA GLN A 81 12.29 8.98 0.31
C GLN A 81 12.23 10.29 -0.47
N LYS A 82 12.24 10.25 -1.81
CA LYS A 82 12.04 11.44 -2.64
C LYS A 82 10.64 12.02 -2.49
N LEU A 83 9.62 11.18 -2.39
CA LEU A 83 8.25 11.61 -2.16
C LEU A 83 8.12 12.36 -0.83
N ASN A 84 8.72 11.83 0.23
CA ASN A 84 8.78 12.42 1.57
C ASN A 84 9.57 13.74 1.57
N ALA A 85 10.77 13.75 0.99
CA ALA A 85 11.68 14.90 1.06
C ALA A 85 11.32 16.05 0.10
N LEU A 86 10.72 15.74 -1.06
CA LEU A 86 10.54 16.71 -2.15
C LEU A 86 9.07 16.90 -2.54
N THR A 87 8.29 15.83 -2.65
CA THR A 87 6.91 15.92 -3.14
C THR A 87 5.97 16.46 -2.08
N ILE A 88 5.95 15.86 -0.88
CA ILE A 88 5.01 16.24 0.20
C ILE A 88 5.16 17.72 0.61
N PRO A 89 6.37 18.26 0.84
CA PRO A 89 6.53 19.67 1.20
C PRO A 89 5.98 20.63 0.13
N ASN A 90 5.92 20.20 -1.12
CA ASN A 90 5.39 20.98 -2.23
C ASN A 90 3.87 20.87 -2.40
N ILE A 91 3.17 20.00 -1.67
CA ILE A 91 1.72 19.81 -1.81
C ILE A 91 0.95 21.10 -1.53
N TRP A 92 1.31 21.83 -0.47
CA TRP A 92 0.59 23.04 -0.08
C TRP A 92 0.74 24.17 -1.09
N SER A 93 1.94 24.38 -1.64
CA SER A 93 2.20 25.50 -2.57
C SER A 93 2.04 25.14 -4.05
N ASN A 94 2.22 23.87 -4.41
CA ASN A 94 2.26 23.37 -5.78
C ASN A 94 1.35 22.14 -5.96
N GLY A 95 0.13 22.21 -5.42
CA GLY A 95 -0.81 21.08 -5.37
C GLY A 95 -1.08 20.43 -6.74
N ASN A 96 -1.12 21.21 -7.83
CA ASN A 96 -1.41 20.70 -9.18
C ASN A 96 -0.39 19.68 -9.67
N GLN A 97 0.87 19.82 -9.27
CA GLN A 97 1.96 18.95 -9.68
C GLN A 97 2.26 17.91 -8.60
N ALA A 98 2.23 18.32 -7.33
CA ALA A 98 2.61 17.47 -6.22
C ALA A 98 1.58 16.37 -5.92
N ILE A 99 0.28 16.66 -6.00
CA ILE A 99 -0.77 15.66 -5.73
C ILE A 99 -0.77 14.54 -6.77
N PRO A 100 -0.74 14.79 -8.09
CA PRO A 100 -0.65 13.71 -9.06
C PRO A 100 0.63 12.89 -8.89
N ALA A 101 1.77 13.53 -8.64
CA ALA A 101 3.03 12.82 -8.39
C ALA A 101 2.91 11.88 -7.18
N PHE A 102 2.36 12.37 -6.06
CA PHE A 102 2.08 11.57 -4.88
C PHE A 102 1.14 10.39 -5.18
N GLN A 103 -0.04 10.67 -5.74
CA GLN A 103 -1.07 9.65 -5.97
C GLN A 103 -0.61 8.59 -6.95
N ILE A 104 0.09 8.97 -8.01
CA ILE A 104 0.65 8.02 -8.98
C ILE A 104 1.65 7.09 -8.29
N THR A 105 2.61 7.64 -7.54
CA THR A 105 3.61 6.82 -6.84
C THR A 105 2.97 5.86 -5.85
N ILE A 106 2.06 6.34 -5.01
CA ILE A 106 1.36 5.51 -4.01
C ILE A 106 0.49 4.44 -4.68
N ASN A 107 -0.22 4.77 -5.76
CA ASN A 107 -1.06 3.80 -6.48
C ASN A 107 -0.24 2.69 -7.16
N TYR A 108 0.89 3.03 -7.77
CA TYR A 108 1.77 2.03 -8.36
C TYR A 108 2.41 1.14 -7.28
N LEU A 109 2.81 1.71 -6.14
CA LEU A 109 3.28 0.93 -4.99
C LEU A 109 2.20 -0.02 -4.47
N SER A 110 0.97 0.47 -4.26
CA SER A 110 -0.17 -0.35 -3.81
C SER A 110 -0.41 -1.54 -4.75
N LYS A 111 -0.40 -1.30 -6.07
CA LYS A 111 -0.55 -2.37 -7.07
C LYS A 111 0.59 -3.37 -7.01
N SER A 112 1.83 -2.89 -6.88
CA SER A 112 3.02 -3.75 -6.76
C SER A 112 2.96 -4.60 -5.48
N LEU A 113 2.66 -4.00 -4.32
CA LEU A 113 2.52 -4.69 -3.03
C LEU A 113 1.39 -5.73 -3.09
N THR A 114 0.21 -5.33 -3.54
CA THR A 114 -0.95 -6.23 -3.64
C THR A 114 -0.63 -7.44 -4.52
N THR A 115 0.08 -7.25 -5.63
CA THR A 115 0.44 -8.34 -6.53
C THR A 115 1.52 -9.24 -5.92
N ALA A 116 2.56 -8.65 -5.34
CA ALA A 116 3.68 -9.37 -4.73
C ALA A 116 3.24 -10.22 -3.53
N LEU A 117 2.22 -9.76 -2.79
CA LEU A 117 1.67 -10.46 -1.62
C LEU A 117 0.57 -11.48 -2.00
N ASN A 118 -0.18 -11.29 -3.10
CA ASN A 118 -1.33 -12.15 -3.47
C ASN A 118 -0.96 -13.58 -3.90
N LYS A 119 0.26 -13.82 -4.41
CA LYS A 119 0.65 -15.15 -4.90
C LYS A 119 0.48 -16.23 -3.83
N ASN A 120 0.71 -15.87 -2.58
CA ASN A 120 0.63 -16.79 -1.45
C ASN A 120 -0.79 -17.10 -0.99
N HIS A 121 -1.72 -16.15 -1.07
CA HIS A 121 -3.13 -16.42 -0.81
C HIS A 121 -3.68 -17.48 -1.77
N SER A 122 -3.33 -17.40 -3.07
CA SER A 122 -3.78 -18.38 -4.06
C SER A 122 -3.17 -19.77 -3.84
N ALA A 123 -1.90 -19.85 -3.42
CA ALA A 123 -1.22 -21.10 -3.16
C ALA A 123 -1.73 -21.77 -1.87
N ALA A 124 -1.85 -21.01 -0.79
CA ALA A 124 -2.40 -21.48 0.48
C ALA A 124 -3.85 -21.94 0.33
N MET A 125 -4.69 -21.20 -0.41
CA MET A 125 -6.07 -21.61 -0.70
C MET A 125 -6.13 -22.94 -1.48
N ARG A 126 -5.27 -23.11 -2.50
CA ARG A 126 -5.20 -24.38 -3.25
C ARG A 126 -4.81 -25.55 -2.37
N ASP A 127 -3.88 -25.37 -1.45
CA ASP A 127 -3.46 -26.43 -0.53
C ASP A 127 -4.50 -26.73 0.55
N LEU A 128 -5.21 -25.72 1.07
CA LEU A 128 -6.36 -25.92 1.95
C LEU A 128 -7.48 -26.68 1.24
N LEU A 129 -7.81 -26.32 0.00
CA LEU A 129 -8.81 -27.03 -0.80
C LEU A 129 -8.42 -28.50 -1.06
N LYS A 130 -7.12 -28.78 -1.28
CA LYS A 130 -6.64 -30.17 -1.37
C LYS A 130 -6.86 -30.93 -0.06
N LYS A 131 -6.51 -30.31 1.07
CA LYS A 131 -6.71 -30.92 2.41
C LYS A 131 -8.18 -31.20 2.68
N VAL A 132 -9.08 -30.26 2.36
CA VAL A 132 -10.53 -30.46 2.48
C VAL A 132 -11.00 -31.64 1.62
N ARG A 133 -10.59 -31.71 0.35
CA ARG A 133 -10.94 -32.85 -0.54
C ARG A 133 -10.42 -34.19 -0.02
N THR A 134 -9.23 -34.22 0.58
CA THR A 134 -8.68 -35.43 1.19
C THR A 134 -9.47 -35.86 2.43
N LEU A 135 -9.93 -34.90 3.23
CA LEU A 135 -10.80 -35.18 4.38
C LEU A 135 -12.17 -35.68 3.93
N GLU A 136 -12.77 -35.06 2.91
CA GLU A 136 -14.04 -35.50 2.30
C GLU A 136 -13.94 -36.94 1.78
N ALA A 137 -12.85 -37.29 1.08
CA ALA A 137 -12.64 -38.65 0.59
C ALA A 137 -12.56 -39.68 1.74
N ARG A 138 -11.84 -39.34 2.82
CA ARG A 138 -11.75 -40.20 4.01
C ARG A 138 -13.08 -40.35 4.75
N ILE A 139 -13.89 -39.31 4.81
CA ILE A 139 -15.24 -39.38 5.39
C ILE A 139 -16.12 -40.31 4.57
N LYS A 140 -16.05 -40.21 3.24
CA LYS A 140 -16.81 -41.08 2.33
C LYS A 140 -16.41 -42.55 2.41
N ASP A 141 -15.13 -42.84 2.67
CA ASP A 141 -14.65 -44.21 2.91
C ASP A 141 -15.08 -44.77 4.28
N LEU A 142 -15.44 -43.90 5.23
CA LEU A 142 -15.90 -44.27 6.58
C LEU A 142 -17.43 -44.37 6.71
N GLU A 143 -18.19 -43.91 5.70
CA GLU A 143 -19.64 -44.10 5.68
C GLU A 143 -19.98 -45.58 5.34
N PRO A 144 -20.68 -46.31 6.23
CA PRO A 144 -21.08 -47.67 5.95
C PRO A 144 -22.13 -47.68 4.83
N LYS A 145 -21.96 -48.60 3.86
CA LYS A 145 -22.91 -48.82 2.75
C LYS A 145 -24.29 -49.26 3.21
#